data_AF-A0A327LQ78-F1
#
_entry.id   AF-A0A327LQ78-F1
#
_cell.length_a   1.000
_cell.length_b   1.000
_cell.length_c   1.000
_cell.angle_alpha   90.00
_cell.angle_beta   90.00
_cell.angle_gamma   90.00
#
_symmetry.space_group_name_H-M   'P 1'
#
loop_
_entity.id
_entity.type
_entity.pdbx_description
1 polymer ?
#
loop_
_entity_poly.entity_id
_entity_poly.type
_entity_poly.pdbx_seq_one_letter_code
_entity_poly.pdbx_strand_id
1 'polypeptide(L)'
;MGGIGSGRCWRWDAKSTTNDYRSIDVRRWAREGFLEPGRLFGWQWSIDDETVASIQARSEPGRVRLIYRSRSHGDEWESLDYPVRLLTTPCHYGGHRTWFACPARGCGRRVAVLYGGRIFACRHCYQLAYPSQREKSFERSQRRVEKIQERLGWSADPELMYGQKPKGMHWRTYHRLVEEMEHWDRESGLGFMVYVAERFGGLEL
;
A
#
# COMPACT_ATOMS: atom_id res chain seq x y z
N MET A 1 11.87 -5.19 15.21
CA MET A 1 11.30 -3.87 14.84
C MET A 1 10.32 -4.07 13.67
N GLY A 2 9.09 -4.49 13.98
CA GLY A 2 8.08 -4.81 12.97
C GLY A 2 7.10 -3.67 12.82
N GLY A 3 7.24 -2.86 11.77
CA GLY A 3 6.30 -1.78 11.43
C GLY A 3 4.90 -2.28 11.09
N ILE A 4 3.99 -1.33 10.84
CA ILE A 4 2.58 -1.56 10.44
C ILE A 4 2.48 -2.71 9.43
N GLY A 5 1.77 -3.78 9.80
CA GLY A 5 1.58 -4.98 8.97
C GLY A 5 2.44 -6.19 9.36
N SER A 6 3.32 -6.06 10.36
CA SER A 6 4.13 -7.17 10.89
C SER A 6 3.30 -8.28 11.54
N GLY A 7 2.07 -7.99 11.96
CA GLY A 7 1.07 -8.97 12.30
C GLY A 7 0.50 -9.63 11.06
N ARG A 8 1.14 -10.69 10.56
CA ARG A 8 0.52 -11.63 9.58
C ARG A 8 -0.73 -12.24 10.22
N CYS A 9 -1.86 -11.55 10.11
CA CYS A 9 -3.16 -12.14 10.37
C CYS A 9 -3.52 -13.00 9.16
N TRP A 10 -2.98 -14.23 9.12
CA TRP A 10 -3.59 -15.30 8.33
C TRP A 10 -5.01 -15.53 8.88
N ARG A 11 -5.99 -14.85 8.28
CA ARG A 11 -7.40 -15.22 8.38
C ARG A 11 -7.78 -15.81 7.05
N TRP A 12 -8.23 -17.06 7.06
CA TRP A 12 -8.74 -17.78 5.90
C TRP A 12 -9.96 -17.10 5.23
N ASP A 13 -10.55 -16.06 5.84
CA ASP A 13 -11.76 -15.36 5.35
C ASP A 13 -11.60 -13.84 5.15
N ALA A 14 -10.40 -13.28 5.28
CA ALA A 14 -10.22 -11.83 5.24
C ALA A 14 -9.68 -11.34 3.87
N LYS A 15 -10.56 -10.92 2.94
CA LYS A 15 -10.24 -10.17 1.67
C LYS A 15 -8.93 -9.35 1.69
N SER A 16 -7.90 -9.70 0.95
CA SER A 16 -6.59 -9.04 1.01
C SER A 16 -6.61 -7.49 0.92
N THR A 17 -5.60 -6.82 1.48
CA THR A 17 -5.51 -5.34 1.40
C THR A 17 -4.75 -4.88 0.17
N THR A 18 -4.90 -3.60 -0.19
CA THR A 18 -4.15 -3.01 -1.31
C THR A 18 -2.64 -3.00 -1.12
N ASN A 19 -2.14 -3.03 0.13
CA ASN A 19 -0.70 -3.05 0.43
C ASN A 19 -0.09 -4.44 0.24
N ASP A 20 -0.90 -5.50 0.34
CA ASP A 20 -0.46 -6.88 0.16
C ASP A 20 -0.21 -7.24 -1.31
N TYR A 21 -0.55 -6.32 -2.23
CA TYR A 21 -0.50 -6.55 -3.68
C TYR A 21 0.53 -5.65 -4.34
N ARG A 22 1.25 -6.24 -5.30
CA ARG A 22 2.07 -5.48 -6.26
C ARG A 22 1.16 -4.54 -7.03
N SER A 23 1.53 -3.28 -7.21
CA SER A 23 0.69 -2.32 -7.92
C SER A 23 1.44 -1.54 -8.98
N ILE A 24 0.76 -1.25 -10.09
CA ILE A 24 1.21 -0.33 -11.13
C ILE A 24 0.31 0.91 -11.13
N ASP A 25 0.90 2.09 -11.21
CA ASP A 25 0.18 3.38 -11.23
C ASP A 25 0.47 4.11 -12.55
N VAL A 26 -0.57 4.28 -13.37
CA VAL A 26 -0.47 4.94 -14.68
C VAL A 26 -0.02 6.39 -14.57
N ARG A 27 -0.31 7.07 -13.45
CA ARG A 27 0.07 8.46 -13.23
C ARG A 27 1.58 8.58 -13.01
N ARG A 28 2.17 7.58 -12.34
CA ARG A 28 3.61 7.49 -12.16
C ARG A 28 4.29 7.20 -13.50
N TRP A 29 3.76 6.25 -14.26
CA TRP A 29 4.26 5.96 -15.61
C TRP A 29 4.17 7.15 -16.56
N ALA A 30 3.06 7.90 -16.53
CA ALA A 30 2.90 9.11 -17.32
C ALA A 30 3.93 10.19 -16.92
N ARG A 31 4.14 10.39 -15.62
CA ARG A 31 5.08 11.39 -15.09
C ARG A 31 6.54 11.07 -15.43
N GLU A 32 6.90 9.79 -15.44
CA GLU A 32 8.24 9.30 -15.75
C GLU A 32 8.46 9.05 -17.26
N GLY A 33 7.49 9.44 -18.11
CA GLY A 33 7.58 9.34 -19.57
C GLY A 33 7.50 7.91 -20.11
N PHE A 34 7.12 6.92 -19.30
CA PHE A 34 7.08 5.52 -19.73
C PHE A 34 6.00 5.23 -20.76
N LEU A 35 4.98 6.09 -20.87
CA LEU A 35 3.84 5.90 -21.77
C LEU A 35 4.07 6.40 -23.21
N GLU A 36 5.31 6.81 -23.55
CA GLU A 36 5.66 7.17 -24.92
C GLU A 36 5.57 5.93 -25.85
N PRO A 37 4.87 6.03 -27.00
CA PRO A 37 4.69 4.91 -27.90
C PRO A 37 6.02 4.29 -28.36
N GLY A 38 6.12 2.96 -28.33
CA GLY A 38 7.30 2.21 -28.73
C GLY A 38 8.28 1.93 -27.60
N ARG A 39 8.12 2.55 -26.42
CA ARG A 39 9.01 2.36 -25.28
C ARG A 39 8.82 0.99 -24.63
N LEU A 40 9.91 0.24 -24.47
CA LEU A 40 9.99 -0.97 -23.64
C LEU A 40 10.70 -0.59 -22.34
N PHE A 41 10.11 -0.96 -21.20
CA PHE A 41 10.68 -0.67 -19.88
C PHE A 41 10.43 -1.79 -18.88
N GLY A 42 11.33 -1.91 -17.91
CA GLY A 42 11.17 -2.79 -16.75
C GLY A 42 10.49 -2.05 -15.61
N TRP A 43 9.69 -2.76 -14.82
CA TRP A 43 9.08 -2.26 -13.60
C TRP A 43 9.28 -3.27 -12.48
N GLN A 44 9.79 -2.82 -11.34
CA GLN A 44 10.16 -3.69 -10.23
C GLN A 44 9.59 -3.23 -8.90
N TRP A 45 9.39 -4.18 -7.99
CA TRP A 45 9.01 -3.94 -6.60
C TRP A 45 10.08 -4.52 -5.69
N SER A 46 10.52 -3.73 -4.73
CA SER A 46 11.48 -4.15 -3.70
C SER A 46 10.87 -4.08 -2.29
N ILE A 47 11.37 -4.95 -1.41
CA ILE A 47 11.15 -4.93 0.04
C ILE A 47 12.55 -4.98 0.66
N ASP A 48 12.87 -4.05 1.57
CA ASP A 48 14.19 -3.96 2.21
C ASP A 48 15.36 -4.02 1.20
N ASP A 49 15.22 -3.27 0.10
CA ASP A 49 16.16 -3.20 -1.04
C ASP A 49 16.35 -4.50 -1.84
N GLU A 50 15.67 -5.59 -1.48
CA GLU A 50 15.63 -6.82 -2.27
C GLU A 50 14.50 -6.77 -3.31
N THR A 51 14.81 -7.09 -4.56
CA THR A 51 13.79 -7.14 -5.63
C THR A 51 12.91 -8.38 -5.48
N VAL A 52 11.64 -8.17 -5.18
CA VAL A 52 10.66 -9.25 -4.91
C VAL A 52 9.90 -9.66 -6.18
N ALA A 53 9.80 -8.77 -7.16
CA ALA A 53 9.26 -9.08 -8.49
C ALA A 53 9.61 -8.00 -9.50
N SER A 54 9.56 -8.38 -10.77
CA SER A 54 9.63 -7.46 -11.89
C SER A 54 8.67 -7.88 -13.01
N ILE A 55 8.23 -6.90 -13.79
CA ILE A 55 7.53 -7.08 -15.05
C ILE A 55 8.23 -6.26 -16.13
N GLN A 56 8.01 -6.62 -17.39
CA GLN A 56 8.26 -5.74 -18.52
C GLN A 56 6.94 -5.15 -19.00
N ALA A 57 7.01 -3.94 -19.54
CA ALA A 57 5.89 -3.27 -20.16
C ALA A 57 6.33 -2.58 -21.45
N ARG A 58 5.49 -2.70 -22.48
CA ARG A 58 5.67 -2.03 -23.76
C ARG A 58 4.54 -1.03 -23.99
N SER A 59 4.90 0.23 -24.15
CA SER A 59 3.94 1.29 -24.47
C SER A 59 3.59 1.28 -25.94
N GLU A 60 2.31 1.30 -26.23
CA GLU A 60 1.73 1.30 -27.57
C GLU A 60 0.71 2.46 -27.68
N PRO A 61 0.36 2.90 -28.89
CA PRO A 61 -0.71 3.89 -29.03
C PRO A 61 -2.02 3.42 -28.36
N GLY A 62 -2.46 4.15 -27.35
CA GLY A 62 -3.71 3.90 -26.61
C GLY A 62 -3.72 2.69 -25.68
N ARG A 63 -2.58 2.00 -25.48
CA ARG A 63 -2.50 0.82 -24.60
C ARG A 63 -1.07 0.60 -24.09
N VAL A 64 -0.95 -0.19 -23.03
CA VAL A 64 0.33 -0.72 -22.56
C VAL A 64 0.24 -2.23 -22.52
N ARG A 65 1.22 -2.91 -23.09
CA ARG A 65 1.30 -4.36 -23.12
C ARG A 65 2.15 -4.82 -21.95
N LEU A 66 1.57 -5.61 -21.05
CA LEU A 66 2.26 -6.14 -19.87
C LEU A 66 2.82 -7.52 -20.21
N ILE A 67 4.11 -7.71 -19.95
CA ILE A 67 4.86 -8.92 -20.29
C ILE A 67 5.57 -9.40 -19.02
N TYR A 68 5.15 -10.53 -18.46
CA TYR A 68 5.73 -11.06 -17.23
C TYR A 68 5.44 -12.54 -17.04
N ARG A 69 6.11 -13.14 -16.05
CA ARG A 69 5.82 -14.51 -15.61
C ARG A 69 5.18 -14.47 -14.23
N SER A 70 4.15 -15.28 -14.04
CA SER A 70 3.45 -15.42 -12.76
C SER A 70 3.30 -16.89 -12.42
N ARG A 71 3.25 -17.21 -11.13
CA ARG A 71 2.85 -18.52 -10.63
C ARG A 71 2.00 -18.35 -9.39
N SER A 72 1.01 -19.20 -9.23
CA SER A 72 0.34 -19.37 -7.93
C SER A 72 1.06 -20.46 -7.14
N HIS A 73 0.73 -20.61 -5.85
CA HIS A 73 1.43 -21.55 -4.98
C HIS A 73 1.24 -23.01 -5.45
N GLY A 74 2.32 -23.64 -5.90
CA GLY A 74 2.32 -25.02 -6.41
C GLY A 74 2.11 -25.16 -7.92
N ASP A 75 1.83 -24.06 -8.62
CA ASP A 75 1.62 -24.07 -10.08
C ASP A 75 2.93 -23.85 -10.86
N GLU A 76 2.92 -24.27 -12.12
CA GLU A 76 3.96 -23.93 -13.08
C GLU A 76 3.98 -22.42 -13.38
N TRP A 77 5.14 -21.94 -13.82
CA TRP A 77 5.29 -20.57 -14.27
C TRP A 77 4.52 -20.33 -15.57
N GLU A 78 3.50 -19.48 -15.52
CA GLU A 78 2.74 -19.02 -16.68
C GLU A 78 3.37 -17.73 -17.22
N SER A 79 3.65 -17.71 -18.53
CA SER A 79 4.01 -16.48 -19.24
C SER A 79 2.77 -15.71 -19.64
N LEU A 80 2.67 -14.46 -19.20
CA LEU A 80 1.55 -13.58 -19.48
C LEU A 80 2.01 -12.43 -20.36
N ASP A 81 1.30 -12.26 -21.47
CA ASP A 81 1.50 -11.16 -22.42
C ASP A 81 0.13 -10.66 -22.89
N TYR A 82 -0.30 -9.51 -22.38
CA TYR A 82 -1.62 -8.96 -22.72
C TYR A 82 -1.68 -7.42 -22.67
N PRO A 83 -2.56 -6.82 -23.48
CA PRO A 83 -2.73 -5.36 -23.50
C PRO A 83 -3.66 -4.86 -22.38
N VAL A 84 -3.32 -3.69 -21.83
CA VAL A 84 -4.16 -2.88 -20.95
C VAL A 84 -4.44 -1.56 -21.66
N ARG A 85 -5.71 -1.27 -21.93
CA ARG A 85 -6.08 -0.03 -22.62
C ARG A 85 -5.83 1.19 -21.73
N LEU A 86 -5.35 2.27 -22.36
CA LEU A 86 -5.21 3.58 -21.75
C LEU A 86 -6.42 4.43 -22.13
N LEU A 87 -7.00 5.10 -21.15
CA LEU A 87 -8.08 6.06 -21.32
C LEU A 87 -7.56 7.43 -20.90
N THR A 88 -8.09 8.49 -21.51
CA THR A 88 -7.75 9.87 -21.15
C THR A 88 -8.98 10.63 -20.71
N THR A 89 -8.79 11.67 -19.92
CA THR A 89 -9.86 12.59 -19.53
C THR A 89 -9.28 14.00 -19.52
N PRO A 90 -9.92 14.99 -20.16
CA PRO A 90 -9.44 16.35 -20.15
C PRO A 90 -9.43 16.92 -18.73
N CYS A 91 -8.45 17.77 -18.43
CA CYS A 91 -8.33 18.47 -17.15
C CYS A 91 -8.79 19.93 -17.29
N HIS A 92 -9.41 20.49 -16.25
CA HIS A 92 -9.94 21.87 -16.25
C HIS A 92 -8.88 22.94 -16.55
N TYR A 93 -7.64 22.75 -16.10
CA TYR A 93 -6.53 23.69 -16.30
C TYR A 93 -5.62 23.31 -17.49
N GLY A 94 -6.15 22.53 -18.44
CA GLY A 94 -5.40 22.03 -19.59
C GLY A 94 -4.72 20.67 -19.33
N GLY A 95 -4.35 20.00 -20.43
CA GLY A 95 -3.77 18.66 -20.40
C GLY A 95 -4.79 17.53 -20.22
N HIS A 96 -4.27 16.31 -20.05
CA HIS A 96 -5.06 15.09 -19.95
C HIS A 96 -4.61 14.26 -18.77
N ARG A 97 -5.57 13.64 -18.08
CA ARG A 97 -5.31 12.60 -17.09
C ARG A 97 -5.43 11.23 -17.74
N THR A 98 -4.34 10.48 -17.72
CA THR A 98 -4.32 9.09 -18.19
C THR A 98 -4.82 8.13 -17.12
N TRP A 99 -5.51 7.10 -17.56
CA TRP A 99 -6.12 6.06 -16.75
C TRP A 99 -5.90 4.69 -17.40
N PHE A 100 -5.90 3.63 -16.61
CA PHE A 100 -6.09 2.28 -17.12
C PHE A 100 -7.59 1.99 -17.30
N ALA A 101 -7.94 1.25 -18.34
CA ALA A 101 -9.16 0.45 -18.34
C ALA A 101 -8.84 -0.92 -17.74
N CYS A 102 -9.56 -1.32 -16.69
CA CYS A 102 -9.33 -2.60 -16.04
C CYS A 102 -9.46 -3.75 -17.07
N PRO A 103 -8.43 -4.60 -17.23
CA PRO A 103 -8.41 -5.65 -18.26
C PRO A 103 -9.21 -6.89 -17.85
N ALA A 104 -9.68 -6.97 -16.60
CA ALA A 104 -10.52 -8.08 -16.16
C ALA A 104 -11.80 -8.17 -16.99
N ARG A 105 -12.15 -9.38 -17.42
CA ARG A 105 -13.32 -9.66 -18.25
C ARG A 105 -14.58 -9.10 -17.61
N GLY A 106 -15.31 -8.26 -18.34
CA GLY A 106 -16.56 -7.64 -17.87
C GLY A 106 -16.39 -6.44 -16.92
N CYS A 107 -15.16 -6.02 -16.59
CA CYS A 107 -14.95 -4.86 -15.71
C CYS A 107 -14.80 -3.54 -16.47
N GLY A 108 -13.71 -3.37 -17.24
CA GLY A 108 -13.47 -2.16 -18.05
C GLY A 108 -13.37 -0.83 -17.29
N ARG A 109 -13.44 -0.84 -15.94
CA ARG A 109 -13.46 0.38 -15.12
C ARG A 109 -12.21 1.24 -15.35
N ARG A 110 -12.43 2.55 -15.40
CA ARG A 110 -11.38 3.57 -15.43
C ARG A 110 -10.72 3.69 -14.05
N VAL A 111 -9.45 3.32 -13.93
CA VAL A 111 -8.70 3.31 -12.66
C VAL A 111 -7.27 3.82 -12.84
N ALA A 112 -6.70 4.44 -11.81
CA ALA A 112 -5.31 4.88 -11.84
C ALA A 112 -4.33 3.74 -11.52
N VAL A 113 -4.75 2.81 -10.67
CA VAL A 113 -3.92 1.74 -10.13
C VAL A 113 -4.50 0.38 -10.50
N LEU A 114 -3.65 -0.50 -10.98
CA LEU A 114 -3.93 -1.94 -11.09
C LEU A 114 -3.05 -2.70 -10.11
N TYR A 115 -3.63 -3.73 -9.51
CA TYR A 115 -3.00 -4.60 -8.53
C TYR A 115 -2.70 -5.94 -9.20
N GLY A 116 -1.56 -6.56 -8.90
CA GLY A 116 -1.05 -7.78 -9.51
C GLY A 116 -1.35 -9.00 -8.65
N GLY A 117 -2.11 -9.94 -9.22
CA GLY A 117 -2.24 -11.32 -8.77
C GLY A 117 -1.78 -12.26 -9.89
N ARG A 118 -2.65 -13.16 -10.38
CA ARG A 118 -2.42 -13.85 -11.66
C ARG A 118 -2.35 -12.83 -12.81
N ILE A 119 -3.37 -11.99 -12.93
CA ILE A 119 -3.40 -10.84 -13.84
C ILE A 119 -3.25 -9.51 -13.07
N PHE A 120 -3.10 -8.39 -13.77
CA PHE A 120 -3.28 -7.06 -13.20
C PHE A 120 -4.73 -6.63 -13.33
N ALA A 121 -5.41 -6.34 -12.22
CA ALA A 121 -6.81 -5.89 -12.22
C ALA A 121 -7.07 -4.80 -11.18
N CYS A 122 -8.24 -4.17 -11.25
CA CYS A 122 -8.59 -3.12 -10.31
C CYS A 122 -8.94 -3.69 -8.92
N ARG A 123 -8.88 -2.83 -7.89
CA ARG A 123 -9.27 -3.20 -6.52
C ARG A 123 -10.65 -3.84 -6.41
N HIS A 124 -11.59 -3.46 -7.27
CA HIS A 124 -12.96 -3.97 -7.22
C HIS A 124 -13.04 -5.41 -7.73
N CYS A 125 -12.27 -5.77 -8.76
CA CYS A 125 -12.18 -7.14 -9.25
C CYS A 125 -11.53 -8.08 -8.23
N TYR A 126 -10.50 -7.58 -7.53
CA TYR A 126 -9.86 -8.32 -6.46
C TYR A 126 -10.53 -8.16 -5.09
N GLN A 127 -11.65 -7.43 -5.02
CA GLN A 127 -12.35 -7.13 -3.78
C GLN A 127 -11.43 -6.61 -2.65
N LEU A 128 -10.38 -5.87 -3.03
CA LEU A 128 -9.37 -5.39 -2.08
C LEU A 128 -9.96 -4.29 -1.19
N ALA A 129 -9.73 -4.42 0.10
CA ALA A 129 -10.01 -3.36 1.07
C ALA A 129 -8.80 -2.44 1.20
N TYR A 130 -9.04 -1.18 1.56
CA TYR A 130 -7.94 -0.34 2.03
C TYR A 130 -7.46 -0.84 3.40
N PRO A 131 -6.14 -0.79 3.69
CA PRO A 131 -5.62 -1.13 5.02
C PRO A 131 -6.34 -0.38 6.15
N SER A 132 -6.63 0.91 5.93
CA SER A 132 -7.39 1.75 6.87
C SER A 132 -8.81 1.25 7.16
N GLN A 133 -9.45 0.52 6.23
CA GLN A 133 -10.79 -0.07 6.46
C GLN A 133 -10.75 -1.31 7.37
N ARG A 134 -9.57 -1.91 7.54
CA ARG A 134 -9.35 -3.10 8.38
C ARG A 134 -8.62 -2.84 9.67
N GLU A 135 -8.16 -1.60 9.80
CA GLU A 135 -7.42 -1.18 10.95
C GLU A 135 -8.32 -1.25 12.18
N LYS A 136 -7.89 -2.06 13.15
CA LYS A 136 -8.54 -2.16 14.44
C LYS A 136 -8.36 -0.86 15.22
N SER A 137 -9.16 -0.66 16.26
CA SER A 137 -9.07 0.53 17.10
C SER A 137 -7.64 0.76 17.60
N PHE A 138 -6.96 -0.29 18.08
CA PHE A 138 -5.58 -0.19 18.58
C PHE A 138 -4.57 0.14 17.49
N GLU A 139 -4.69 -0.44 16.30
CA GLU A 139 -3.81 -0.14 15.16
C GLU A 139 -3.95 1.34 14.73
N ARG A 140 -5.17 1.89 14.78
CA ARG A 140 -5.42 3.33 14.54
C ARG A 140 -4.73 4.21 15.58
N SER A 141 -4.81 3.81 16.85
CA SER A 141 -4.15 4.49 17.95
C SER A 141 -2.63 4.46 17.75
N GLN A 142 -2.07 3.31 17.38
CA GLN A 142 -0.65 3.18 17.07
C GLN A 142 -0.20 4.10 15.94
N ARG A 143 -0.95 4.18 14.84
CA ARG A 143 -0.60 5.11 13.75
C ARG A 143 -0.64 6.57 14.18
N ARG A 144 -1.50 6.94 15.15
CA ARG A 144 -1.49 8.30 15.71
C ARG A 144 -0.22 8.57 16.50
N VAL A 145 0.25 7.60 17.29
CA VAL A 145 1.54 7.66 17.99
C VAL A 145 2.68 7.88 17.00
N GLU A 146 2.77 7.06 15.94
CA GLU A 146 3.83 7.17 14.92
C GLU A 146 3.83 8.54 14.23
N LYS A 147 2.67 9.07 13.86
CA LYS A 147 2.57 10.42 13.28
C LYS A 147 3.02 11.52 14.25
N ILE A 148 2.78 11.35 15.54
CA ILE A 148 3.26 12.30 16.55
C ILE A 148 4.78 12.17 16.70
N GLN A 149 5.32 10.95 16.72
CA GLN A 149 6.77 10.70 16.72
C GLN A 149 7.45 11.33 15.51
N GLU A 150 6.90 11.19 14.30
CA GLU A 150 7.40 11.87 13.09
C GLU A 150 7.44 13.39 13.26
N ARG A 151 6.37 13.99 13.81
CA ARG A 151 6.30 15.44 14.08
C ARG A 151 7.29 15.89 15.16
N LEU A 152 7.62 15.01 16.10
CA LEU A 152 8.63 15.21 17.12
C LEU A 152 10.05 14.88 16.63
N GLY A 153 10.20 14.36 15.41
CA GLY A 153 11.50 13.91 14.88
C GLY A 153 12.04 12.67 15.59
N TRP A 154 11.17 11.90 16.24
CA TRP A 154 11.49 10.71 17.03
C TRP A 154 11.40 9.41 16.24
N SER A 155 11.06 9.47 14.94
CA SER A 155 10.79 8.28 14.11
C SER A 155 11.96 7.30 13.96
N ALA A 156 13.21 7.74 14.17
CA ALA A 156 14.39 6.91 14.04
C ALA A 156 14.68 6.08 15.31
N ASP A 157 14.50 6.70 16.48
CA ASP A 157 14.68 6.05 17.78
C ASP A 157 13.81 6.76 18.83
N PRO A 158 12.55 6.35 19.00
CA PRO A 158 11.63 7.00 19.90
C PRO A 158 12.05 6.95 21.37
N GLU A 159 12.78 5.89 21.77
CA GLU A 159 13.20 5.69 23.16
C GLU A 159 14.36 6.61 23.53
N LEU A 160 15.37 6.75 22.65
CA LEU A 160 16.49 7.67 22.88
C LEU A 160 16.10 9.15 22.73
N MET A 161 15.08 9.44 21.93
CA MET A 161 14.65 10.81 21.63
C MET A 161 13.55 11.31 22.56
N TYR A 162 13.00 10.46 23.44
CA TYR A 162 11.98 10.84 24.39
C TYR A 162 12.44 12.01 25.26
N GLY A 163 11.60 13.04 25.40
CA GLY A 163 11.97 14.27 26.12
C GLY A 163 12.63 15.35 25.25
N GLN A 164 13.11 15.01 24.05
CA GLN A 164 13.78 15.98 23.18
C GLN A 164 12.77 16.75 22.33
N LYS A 165 12.67 18.05 22.59
CA LYS A 165 11.81 18.95 21.81
C LYS A 165 12.48 19.38 20.50
N PRO A 166 11.80 19.26 19.34
CA PRO A 166 12.29 19.81 18.07
C PRO A 166 12.66 21.29 18.15
N LYS A 167 13.69 21.68 17.39
CA LYS A 167 14.06 23.09 17.20
C LYS A 167 12.89 23.85 16.56
N GLY A 168 12.58 25.04 17.06
CA GLY A 168 11.47 25.87 16.56
C GLY A 168 10.07 25.47 17.04
N MET A 169 9.91 24.34 17.75
CA MET A 169 8.64 23.99 18.38
C MET A 169 8.50 24.68 19.75
N HIS A 170 7.32 25.26 20.02
CA HIS A 170 6.99 25.83 21.32
C HIS A 170 6.72 24.74 22.37
N TRP A 171 7.19 24.92 23.61
CA TRP A 171 7.03 23.94 24.69
C TRP A 171 5.58 23.52 24.93
N ARG A 172 4.62 24.45 24.86
CA ARG A 172 3.19 24.13 24.97
C ARG A 172 2.71 23.16 23.89
N THR A 173 3.18 23.32 22.65
CA THR A 173 2.82 22.41 21.55
C THR A 173 3.47 21.05 21.76
N TYR A 174 4.71 21.03 22.23
CA TYR A 174 5.43 19.81 22.57
C TYR A 174 4.71 19.00 23.64
N HIS A 175 4.42 19.59 24.80
CA HIS A 175 3.74 18.88 25.90
C HIS A 175 2.38 18.33 25.47
N ARG A 176 1.58 19.12 24.74
CA ARG A 176 0.31 18.65 24.19
C ARG A 176 0.48 17.44 23.26
N LEU A 177 1.52 17.42 22.42
CA LEU A 177 1.80 16.28 21.54
C LEU A 177 2.23 15.05 22.33
N VAL A 178 3.06 15.22 23.37
CA VAL A 178 3.47 14.12 24.24
C VAL A 178 2.28 13.55 25.01
N GLU A 179 1.42 14.39 25.60
CA GLU A 179 0.18 13.95 26.26
C GLU A 179 -0.75 13.20 25.30
N GLU A 180 -0.93 13.73 24.08
CA GLU A 180 -1.71 13.07 23.04
C GLU A 180 -1.10 11.72 22.65
N MET A 181 0.23 11.65 22.55
CA MET A 181 0.96 10.42 22.24
C MET A 181 0.78 9.38 23.35
N GLU A 182 1.01 9.74 24.62
CA GLU A 182 0.83 8.85 25.78
C GLU A 182 -0.61 8.33 25.89
N HIS A 183 -1.61 9.17 25.57
CA HIS A 183 -3.00 8.75 25.51
C HIS A 183 -3.22 7.67 24.44
N TRP A 184 -2.78 7.91 23.20
CA TRP A 184 -2.95 6.94 22.11
C TRP A 184 -2.11 5.68 22.30
N ASP A 185 -0.94 5.78 22.91
CA ASP A 185 -0.09 4.63 23.24
C ASP A 185 -0.79 3.71 24.24
N ARG A 186 -1.40 4.29 25.28
CA ARG A 186 -2.21 3.54 26.25
C ARG A 186 -3.43 2.88 25.61
N GLU A 187 -4.16 3.60 24.76
CA GLU A 187 -5.31 3.06 24.02
C GLU A 187 -4.91 1.95 23.05
N SER A 188 -3.74 2.07 22.41
CA SER A 188 -3.14 1.04 21.55
C SER A 188 -2.82 -0.21 22.37
N GLY A 189 -2.09 -0.08 23.47
CA GLY A 189 -1.73 -1.19 24.35
C GLY A 189 -2.95 -1.92 24.90
N LEU A 190 -3.95 -1.20 25.39
CA LEU A 190 -5.21 -1.77 25.90
C LEU A 190 -5.97 -2.52 24.82
N GLY A 191 -6.17 -1.89 23.66
CA GLY A 191 -6.90 -2.54 22.56
C GLY A 191 -6.16 -3.74 21.96
N PHE A 192 -4.83 -3.75 21.98
CA PHE A 192 -4.03 -4.91 21.61
C PHE A 192 -4.19 -6.06 22.62
N MET A 193 -4.11 -5.76 23.91
CA MET A 193 -4.31 -6.75 24.99
C MET A 193 -5.69 -7.41 24.90
N VAL A 194 -6.77 -6.62 24.73
CA VAL A 194 -8.13 -7.13 24.52
C VAL A 194 -8.19 -8.02 23.27
N TYR A 195 -7.61 -7.58 22.16
CA TYR A 195 -7.57 -8.38 20.93
C TYR A 195 -6.82 -9.71 21.08
N VAL A 196 -5.70 -9.73 21.81
CA VAL A 196 -4.94 -10.96 22.09
C VAL A 196 -5.76 -11.89 22.99
N ALA A 197 -6.39 -11.38 24.04
CA ALA A 197 -7.23 -12.14 24.95
C ALA A 197 -8.44 -12.77 24.23
N GLU A 198 -9.16 -12.02 23.39
CA GLU A 198 -10.28 -12.52 22.60
C GLU A 198 -9.87 -13.58 21.57
N ARG A 199 -8.65 -13.50 21.04
CA ARG A 199 -8.19 -14.37 19.95
C ARG A 199 -7.46 -15.62 20.41
N PHE A 200 -6.76 -15.54 21.55
CA PHE A 200 -5.87 -16.60 22.04
C PHE A 200 -6.19 -17.06 23.47
N GLY A 201 -7.12 -16.41 24.17
CA GLY A 201 -7.52 -16.75 25.55
C GLY A 201 -8.36 -18.03 25.69
N GLY A 202 -8.55 -18.80 24.60
CA GLY A 202 -9.26 -20.09 24.60
C GLY A 202 -8.36 -21.31 24.34
N LEU A 203 -7.04 -21.15 24.29
CA LEU A 203 -6.11 -22.29 24.25
C LEU A 203 -5.70 -22.64 25.68
N GLU A 204 -6.45 -23.54 26.31
CA GLU A 204 -5.97 -24.27 27.48
C GLU A 204 -4.74 -25.08 27.08
N LEU A 205 -3.66 -24.93 27.86
CA LEU A 205 -2.43 -25.73 27.82
C LEU A 205 -2.69 -27.18 28.22
#